data_AF-A0A378H274-F1
#
_entry.id   AF-A0A378H274-F1
#
_cell.length_a   1.000
_cell.length_b   1.000
_cell.length_c   1.000
_cell.angle_alpha   90.00
_cell.angle_beta   90.00
_cell.angle_gamma   90.00
#
_symmetry.space_group_name_H-M   'P 1'
#
loop_
_entity.id
_entity.type
_entity.pdbx_description
1 polymer ?
#
loop_
_entity_poly.entity_id
_entity_poly.type
_entity_poly.pdbx_seq_one_letter_code
_entity_poly.pdbx_strand_id
1 'polypeptide(L)'
;MTTCCRFRLTRRRLARAIWGAWLKGINVKAPTPLWMKEKLRRCGIRSIDAVVDVTNYVLLELGQPMHAFDRDRIEGGIVVRMAKEGETLVLLDGSEAKARQRHAGHCRP
;
A
#
# COMPACT_ATOMS: atom_id res chain seq x y z
N MET A 1 -13.84 8.39 -18.94
CA MET A 1 -13.63 9.40 -17.87
C MET A 1 -12.63 8.84 -16.86
N THR A 2 -11.39 9.30 -16.92
CA THR A 2 -10.27 8.80 -16.11
C THR A 2 -10.25 9.55 -14.79
N THR A 3 -10.92 9.05 -13.75
CA THR A 3 -10.83 9.64 -12.42
C THR A 3 -9.41 9.43 -11.91
N CYS A 4 -8.59 10.48 -12.01
CA CYS A 4 -7.28 10.57 -11.39
C CYS A 4 -7.49 10.49 -9.88
N CYS A 5 -6.97 9.45 -9.23
CA CYS A 5 -7.00 9.35 -7.77
C CYS A 5 -6.28 10.57 -7.19
N ARG A 6 -7.01 11.43 -6.48
CA ARG A 6 -6.47 12.66 -5.92
C ARG A 6 -5.71 12.32 -4.64
N PHE A 7 -4.38 12.37 -4.71
CA PHE A 7 -3.52 12.23 -3.53
C PHE A 7 -3.44 13.58 -2.81
N ARG A 8 -3.85 13.62 -1.53
CA ARG A 8 -3.81 14.83 -0.70
C ARG A 8 -2.91 14.61 0.52
N LEU A 9 -1.83 15.37 0.61
CA LEU A 9 -0.98 15.47 1.80
C LEU A 9 -1.48 16.61 2.70
N THR A 10 -1.77 16.31 3.97
CA THR A 10 -2.16 17.33 4.96
C THR A 10 -0.96 18.03 5.63
N ARG A 11 0.23 17.40 5.65
CA ARG A 11 1.48 18.01 6.12
C ARG A 11 2.68 17.57 5.26
N ARG A 12 3.44 18.54 4.73
CA ARG A 12 4.69 18.30 3.97
C ARG A 12 5.82 17.61 4.78
N ARG A 13 5.73 17.62 6.11
CA ARG A 13 6.75 17.05 7.01
C ARG A 13 6.64 15.53 7.23
N LEU A 14 5.55 14.90 6.75
CA LEU A 14 5.28 13.47 6.95
C LEU A 14 5.93 12.57 5.91
N ALA A 15 5.95 13.03 4.66
CA ALA A 15 6.65 12.37 3.57
C ALA A 15 7.15 13.46 2.63
N ARG A 16 8.44 13.38 2.28
CA ARG A 16 9.12 14.38 1.45
C ARG A 16 8.62 14.34 0.00
N ALA A 17 8.18 13.18 -0.48
CA ALA A 17 7.48 12.97 -1.74
C ALA A 17 6.59 11.72 -1.64
N ILE A 18 5.42 11.75 -2.29
CA ILE A 18 4.55 10.57 -2.48
C ILE A 18 4.29 10.45 -3.97
N TRP A 19 4.56 9.26 -4.50
CA TRP A 19 4.34 8.92 -5.90
C TRP A 19 3.22 7.89 -5.97
N GLY A 20 2.27 8.12 -6.86
CA GLY A 20 1.14 7.23 -7.09
C GLY A 20 0.92 7.04 -8.57
N ALA A 21 0.86 5.80 -9.00
CA ALA A 21 0.39 5.43 -10.33
C ALA A 21 -0.91 4.63 -10.17
N TRP A 22 -1.82 4.80 -11.13
CA TRP A 22 -3.02 3.99 -11.18
C TRP A 22 -2.97 3.09 -12.41
N LEU A 23 -3.18 1.81 -12.17
CA LEU A 23 -3.13 0.75 -13.16
C LEU A 23 -4.50 0.08 -13.24
N LYS A 24 -4.94 -0.22 -14.46
CA LYS A 24 -6.27 -0.71 -14.77
C LYS A 24 -6.15 -2.02 -15.54
N GLY A 25 -7.01 -3.00 -15.27
CA GLY A 25 -6.99 -4.28 -15.96
C GLY A 25 -5.88 -5.24 -15.52
N ILE A 26 -5.43 -5.14 -14.26
CA ILE A 26 -4.48 -6.10 -13.70
C ILE A 26 -5.22 -7.39 -13.32
N ASN A 27 -4.72 -8.53 -13.79
CA ASN A 27 -5.18 -9.83 -13.32
C ASN A 27 -4.45 -10.19 -12.02
N VAL A 28 -5.10 -9.99 -10.88
CA VAL A 28 -4.55 -10.29 -9.55
C VAL A 28 -4.28 -11.79 -9.36
N LYS A 29 -5.04 -12.65 -10.06
CA LYS A 29 -4.90 -14.12 -10.01
C LYS A 29 -3.84 -14.66 -10.96
N ALA A 30 -3.12 -13.80 -11.68
CA ALA A 30 -2.05 -14.25 -12.55
C ALA A 30 -0.95 -14.91 -11.72
N PRO A 31 -0.35 -16.02 -12.20
CA PRO A 31 0.74 -16.66 -11.48
C PRO A 31 2.00 -15.77 -11.51
N THR A 32 2.63 -15.60 -10.36
CA THR A 32 3.95 -14.92 -10.29
C THR A 32 4.99 -15.74 -11.07
N PRO A 33 5.82 -15.10 -11.92
CA PRO A 33 6.87 -15.79 -12.67
C PRO A 33 7.84 -16.56 -11.77
N LEU A 34 8.30 -17.73 -12.23
CA LEU A 34 9.15 -18.63 -11.44
C LEU A 34 10.45 -17.96 -10.95
N TRP A 35 11.08 -17.16 -11.81
CA TRP A 35 12.31 -16.44 -11.47
C TRP A 35 12.11 -15.44 -10.32
N MET A 36 10.94 -14.80 -10.25
CA MET A 36 10.60 -13.85 -9.18
C MET A 36 10.28 -14.59 -7.89
N LYS A 37 9.51 -15.69 -7.98
CA LYS A 37 9.24 -16.56 -6.82
C LYS A 37 10.53 -17.09 -6.20
N GLU A 38 11.48 -17.52 -7.00
CA GLU A 38 12.74 -18.07 -6.50
C GLU A 38 13.60 -16.99 -5.83
N LYS A 39 13.63 -15.76 -6.38
CA LYS A 39 14.29 -14.62 -5.74
C LYS A 39 13.65 -14.28 -4.39
N LEU A 40 12.32 -14.20 -4.33
CA LEU A 40 11.58 -13.97 -3.07
C LEU A 40 11.83 -15.08 -2.05
N ARG A 41 11.81 -16.34 -2.49
CA ARG A 41 12.05 -17.51 -1.65
C ARG A 41 13.44 -17.49 -1.02
N ARG A 42 14.47 -17.08 -1.78
CA ARG A 42 15.86 -16.95 -1.29
C ARG A 42 16.00 -15.82 -0.26
N CYS A 43 15.16 -14.80 -0.34
CA CYS A 43 15.07 -13.73 0.65
C CYS A 43 14.15 -14.09 1.84
N GLY A 44 13.63 -15.32 1.92
CA GLY A 44 12.76 -15.78 3.00
C GLY A 44 11.31 -15.28 2.90
N ILE A 45 10.91 -14.69 1.77
CA ILE A 45 9.56 -14.19 1.55
C ILE A 45 8.73 -15.25 0.82
N ARG A 46 7.55 -15.57 1.38
CA ARG A 46 6.58 -16.45 0.73
C ARG A 46 5.80 -15.66 -0.33
N SER A 47 5.66 -16.26 -1.51
CA SER A 47 4.82 -15.74 -2.59
C SER A 47 3.35 -15.91 -2.21
N ILE A 48 2.55 -14.84 -2.32
CA ILE A 48 1.12 -14.85 -1.97
C ILE A 48 0.28 -14.51 -3.19
N ASP A 49 0.43 -13.29 -3.70
CA ASP A 49 -0.26 -12.76 -4.88
C ASP A 49 0.74 -12.05 -5.77
N ALA A 50 0.51 -12.04 -7.09
CA ALA A 50 1.43 -11.40 -8.03
C ALA A 50 1.68 -9.91 -7.72
N VAL A 51 0.66 -9.19 -7.22
CA VAL A 51 0.79 -7.77 -6.85
C VAL A 51 1.69 -7.62 -5.61
N VAL A 52 1.47 -8.42 -4.57
CA VAL A 52 2.26 -8.39 -3.33
C VAL A 52 3.70 -8.80 -3.61
N ASP A 53 3.88 -9.82 -4.44
CA ASP A 53 5.19 -10.32 -4.84
C ASP A 53 5.99 -9.27 -5.59
N VAL A 54 5.38 -8.52 -6.51
CA VAL A 54 6.04 -7.41 -7.21
C VAL A 54 6.44 -6.31 -6.23
N THR A 55 5.56 -5.92 -5.29
CA THR A 55 5.92 -4.89 -4.30
C THR A 55 7.06 -5.31 -3.39
N ASN A 56 7.08 -6.58 -2.97
CA ASN A 56 8.18 -7.15 -2.18
C ASN A 56 9.45 -7.27 -3.00
N TYR A 57 9.33 -7.63 -4.28
CA TYR A 57 10.46 -7.74 -5.19
C TYR A 57 11.15 -6.38 -5.38
N VAL A 58 10.37 -5.32 -5.65
CA VAL A 58 10.91 -3.95 -5.77
C VAL A 58 11.51 -3.47 -4.45
N LEU A 59 10.90 -3.80 -3.31
CA LEU A 59 11.47 -3.50 -2.00
C LEU A 59 12.84 -4.16 -1.82
N LEU A 60 13.00 -5.44 -2.20
CA LEU A 60 14.28 -6.15 -2.07
C LEU A 60 15.34 -5.66 -3.06
N GLU A 61 14.94 -5.26 -4.27
CA GLU A 61 15.87 -4.85 -5.32
C GLU A 61 16.29 -3.38 -5.21
N LEU A 62 15.35 -2.48 -4.87
CA LEU A 62 15.58 -1.03 -4.83
C LEU A 62 15.55 -0.43 -3.42
N GLY A 63 15.16 -1.20 -2.40
CA GLY A 63 15.01 -0.70 -1.03
C GLY A 63 13.81 0.23 -0.82
N GLN A 64 12.95 0.41 -1.83
CA GLN A 64 11.81 1.32 -1.79
C GLN A 64 10.53 0.55 -1.41
N PRO A 65 9.91 0.80 -0.25
CA PRO A 65 8.65 0.17 0.09
C PRO A 65 7.53 0.71 -0.81
N MET A 66 6.76 -0.21 -1.38
CA MET A 66 5.60 0.08 -2.20
C MET A 66 4.35 -0.54 -1.58
N HIS A 67 3.20 0.09 -1.81
CA HIS A 67 1.92 -0.45 -1.40
C HIS A 67 0.90 -0.32 -2.53
N ALA A 68 0.15 -1.39 -2.75
CA ALA A 68 -0.94 -1.43 -3.71
C ALA A 68 -2.27 -1.38 -2.96
N PHE A 69 -3.18 -0.53 -3.44
CA PHE A 69 -4.53 -0.44 -2.90
C PHE A 69 -5.53 -0.87 -3.97
N ASP A 70 -6.58 -1.57 -3.54
CA ASP A 70 -7.72 -1.86 -4.40
C ASP A 70 -8.50 -0.57 -4.65
N ARG A 71 -8.64 -0.19 -5.92
CA ARG A 71 -9.35 1.03 -6.32
C ARG A 71 -10.82 0.95 -5.94
N ASP A 72 -11.43 -0.23 -6.05
CA ASP A 72 -12.88 -0.38 -5.84
C ASP A 72 -13.25 -0.23 -4.36
N ARG A 73 -12.26 -0.32 -3.46
CA ARG A 73 -12.39 -0.05 -2.03
C ARG A 73 -11.99 1.37 -1.62
N ILE A 74 -11.53 2.21 -2.54
CA ILE A 74 -11.14 3.59 -2.25
C ILE A 74 -12.28 4.53 -2.68
N GLU A 75 -12.91 5.15 -1.70
CA GLU A 75 -13.90 6.20 -1.94
C GLU A 75 -13.24 7.59 -1.92
N GLY A 76 -13.46 8.38 -2.97
CA GLY A 76 -13.08 9.81 -3.05
C GLY A 76 -11.59 10.11 -3.30
N GLY A 77 -10.65 9.36 -2.71
CA GLY A 77 -9.21 9.53 -2.93
C GLY A 77 -8.34 9.17 -1.72
N ILE A 78 -7.02 9.25 -1.91
CA ILE A 78 -6.04 8.87 -0.89
C ILE A 78 -5.61 10.13 -0.12
N VAL A 79 -5.99 10.21 1.15
CA VAL A 79 -5.59 11.29 2.06
C VAL A 79 -4.52 10.77 3.02
N VAL A 80 -3.33 11.39 2.99
CA VAL A 80 -2.27 11.12 3.95
C VAL A 80 -2.34 12.17 5.05
N ARG A 81 -2.75 11.72 6.23
CA ARG A 81 -2.90 12.55 7.43
C ARG A 81 -2.41 11.83 8.67
N MET A 82 -2.13 12.60 9.72
CA MET A 82 -1.95 11.99 11.04
C MET A 82 -3.28 11.42 11.52
N ALA A 83 -3.21 10.31 12.25
CA ALA A 83 -4.36 9.79 12.94
C ALA A 83 -4.81 10.76 14.03
N LYS A 84 -6.13 10.90 14.21
CA LYS A 84 -6.67 11.64 15.34
C LYS A 84 -6.56 10.79 16.60
N GLU A 85 -6.46 11.44 17.75
CA GLU A 85 -6.34 10.74 19.03
C GLU A 85 -7.62 9.95 19.31
N GLY A 86 -7.48 8.64 19.52
CA GLY A 86 -8.62 7.74 19.78
C GLY A 86 -9.33 7.23 18.53
N GLU A 87 -8.79 7.47 17.33
CA GLU A 87 -9.34 6.92 16.09
C GLU A 87 -9.12 5.40 16.02
N THR A 88 -10.20 4.64 15.85
CA THR A 88 -10.13 3.18 15.71
C THR A 88 -9.87 2.82 14.26
N LEU A 89 -8.77 2.10 13.99
CA LEU A 89 -8.43 1.59 12.67
C LEU A 89 -8.46 0.06 12.69
N VAL A 90 -9.20 -0.52 11.75
CA VAL A 90 -9.16 -1.97 11.51
C VAL A 90 -7.95 -2.28 10.63
N LEU A 91 -6.98 -3.00 11.18
CA LEU A 91 -5.78 -3.42 10.48
C LEU A 91 -6.09 -4.60 9.53
N LEU A 92 -5.14 -4.91 8.64
CA LEU A 92 -5.25 -6.06 7.72
C LEU A 92 -5.40 -7.39 8.46
N ASP A 93 -4.90 -7.47 9.68
CA ASP A 93 -4.99 -8.66 10.54
C ASP A 93 -6.34 -8.77 11.28
N GLY A 94 -7.28 -7.86 11.01
CA GLY A 94 -8.59 -7.81 11.67
C GLY A 94 -8.57 -7.22 13.09
N SER A 95 -7.39 -6.91 13.63
CA SER A 95 -7.23 -6.26 14.92
C SER A 95 -7.61 -4.78 14.86
N GLU A 96 -8.39 -4.33 15.84
CA GLU A 96 -8.69 -2.91 16.06
C GLU A 96 -7.54 -2.22 16.79
N ALA A 97 -6.90 -1.25 16.13
CA ALA A 97 -5.88 -0.42 16.73
C ALA A 97 -6.42 0.97 17.05
N LYS A 98 -6.33 1.39 18.32
CA LYS A 98 -6.56 2.79 18.70
C LYS A 98 -5.34 3.62 18.33
N ALA A 99 -5.49 4.46 17.31
CA ALA A 99 -4.41 5.30 16.83
C ALA A 99 -4.13 6.45 17.83
N ARG A 100 -2.86 6.57 18.25
CA ARG A 100 -2.34 7.72 19.00
C ARG A 100 -1.81 8.76 18.00
N GLN A 101 -1.87 10.03 18.37
CA GLN A 101 -1.43 11.21 17.58
C GLN A 101 0.02 11.18 17.04
N ARG A 102 0.82 10.18 17.41
CA ARG A 102 2.21 9.99 16.97
C ARG A 102 2.37 8.99 15.82
N HIS A 103 1.30 8.38 15.34
CA HIS A 103 1.37 7.40 14.25
C HIS A 103 0.83 7.99 12.95
N ALA A 104 1.70 8.05 11.95
CA ALA A 104 1.31 8.35 10.58
C ALA A 104 0.65 7.11 9.99
N GLY A 105 -0.66 6.97 10.17
CA GLY A 105 -1.46 5.93 9.53
C GLY A 105 -2.06 6.45 8.22
N HIS A 106 -2.13 5.60 7.21
CA HIS A 106 -2.98 5.88 6.06
C HIS A 106 -4.42 5.44 6.41
N CYS A 107 -5.29 6.40 6.73
CA CYS A 107 -6.70 6.13 6.96
C CYS A 107 -7.40 5.80 5.64
N ARG A 108 -8.02 4.62 5.57
CA ARG A 108 -9.12 4.35 4.64
C ARG A 108 -10.32 5.21 5.08
N PRO A 109 -10.91 6.05 4.21
CA PRO A 109 -12.27 6.51 4.44
C PRO A 109 -13.26 5.34 4.37
#